data_AF-A0A2M6X708-F1
#
_entry.id   AF-A0A2M6X708-F1
#
_cell.length_a   1.000
_cell.length_b   1.000
_cell.length_c   1.000
_cell.angle_alpha   90.00
_cell.angle_beta   90.00
_cell.angle_gamma   90.00
#
_symmetry.space_group_name_H-M   'P 1'
#
loop_
_entity.id
_entity.type
_entity.pdbx_description
1 polymer ?
#
loop_
_entity_poly.entity_id
_entity_poly.type
_entity_poly.pdbx_seq_one_letter_code
_entity_poly.pdbx_strand_id
1 'polypeptide(L)'
;MSLNKDIAKGKWLEIKGEVQKTWGKLTDDELEQTKGDAKAIAGLVQQKYGEKREKFHDRYAKLLKNLENKKDSVVEDVKNKLR
;
A
#
# COMPACT_ATOMS: atom_id res chain seq x y z
N MET A 1 6.37 -16.15 -2.97
CA MET A 1 5.82 -15.16 -2.03
C MET A 1 4.35 -14.99 -2.34
N SER A 2 3.47 -15.54 -1.52
CA SER A 2 2.02 -15.36 -1.67
C SER A 2 1.67 -13.95 -1.23
N LEU A 3 1.31 -13.09 -2.18
CA LEU A 3 0.70 -11.79 -1.89
C LEU A 3 -0.66 -12.08 -1.26
N ASN A 4 -0.72 -12.15 0.07
CA ASN A 4 -1.95 -12.35 0.82
C ASN A 4 -2.95 -11.27 0.39
N LYS A 5 -4.03 -11.70 -0.26
CA LYS A 5 -5.06 -10.84 -0.86
C LYS A 5 -6.05 -10.29 0.16
N ASP A 6 -5.80 -10.50 1.44
CA ASP A 6 -6.68 -10.13 2.53
C ASP A 6 -6.08 -8.94 3.27
N ILE A 7 -6.08 -7.79 2.59
CA ILE A 7 -5.82 -6.52 3.29
C ILE A 7 -7.01 -6.29 4.21
N ALA A 8 -6.82 -6.60 5.50
CA ALA A 8 -7.80 -6.26 6.53
C ALA A 8 -8.17 -4.78 6.39
N LYS A 9 -9.47 -4.44 6.42
CA LYS A 9 -9.99 -3.08 6.24
C LYS A 9 -9.24 -2.01 7.06
N GLY A 10 -8.73 -2.36 8.25
CA GLY A 10 -7.91 -1.46 9.06
C GLY A 10 -6.57 -1.08 8.42
N LYS A 11 -5.86 -2.04 7.81
CA LYS A 11 -4.60 -1.78 7.07
C LYS A 11 -4.85 -1.10 5.73
N TRP A 12 -6.03 -1.28 5.14
CA TRP A 12 -6.38 -0.67 3.85
C TRP A 12 -6.30 0.87 3.90
N LEU A 13 -6.77 1.51 4.97
CA LEU A 13 -6.69 2.97 5.13
C LEU A 13 -5.23 3.48 5.09
N GLU A 14 -4.31 2.79 5.77
CA GLU A 14 -2.88 3.14 5.75
C GLU A 14 -2.28 2.95 4.35
N ILE A 15 -2.59 1.82 3.71
CA ILE A 15 -2.13 1.51 2.35
C ILE A 15 -2.68 2.52 1.35
N LYS A 16 -3.97 2.84 1.42
CA LYS A 16 -4.65 3.85 0.58
C LYS A 16 -3.93 5.19 0.63
N GLY A 17 -3.59 5.66 1.83
CA GLY A 17 -2.84 6.92 1.99
C GLY A 17 -1.47 6.89 1.32
N GLU A 18 -0.71 5.79 1.47
CA GLU A 18 0.60 5.64 0.82
C GLU A 18 0.50 5.46 -0.70
N VAL A 19 -0.53 4.75 -1.18
CA VAL A 19 -0.87 4.59 -2.59
C VAL A 19 -1.21 5.97 -3.18
N GLN A 20 -2.06 6.76 -2.51
CA GLN A 20 -2.42 8.10 -2.97
C GLN A 20 -1.19 9.02 -3.04
N LYS A 21 -0.28 8.96 -2.06
CA LYS A 21 0.98 9.71 -2.10
C LYS A 21 1.89 9.27 -3.26
N THR A 22 1.97 7.97 -3.51
CA THR A 22 2.82 7.39 -4.57
C THR A 22 2.27 7.69 -5.96
N TRP A 23 0.95 7.58 -6.12
CA TRP A 23 0.22 7.81 -7.36
C TRP A 23 -0.75 8.98 -7.18
N GLY A 24 -0.22 10.20 -7.03
CA GLY A 24 -1.02 11.41 -6.78
C GLY A 24 -2.10 11.78 -7.82
N LYS A 25 -2.19 11.09 -8.96
CA LYS A 25 -3.31 11.23 -9.92
C LYS A 25 -4.50 10.33 -9.58
N LEU A 26 -4.32 9.35 -8.68
CA LEU A 26 -5.40 8.54 -8.14
C LEU A 26 -6.05 9.32 -7.00
N THR A 27 -7.36 9.49 -7.07
CA THR A 27 -8.12 10.13 -6.01
C THR A 27 -8.46 9.14 -4.90
N ASP A 28 -8.73 9.69 -3.72
CA ASP A 28 -9.15 8.93 -2.54
C ASP A 28 -10.42 8.09 -2.84
N ASP A 29 -11.41 8.69 -3.51
CA ASP A 29 -12.63 8.01 -3.97
C ASP A 29 -12.36 6.85 -4.91
N GLU A 30 -11.51 7.04 -5.93
CA GLU A 30 -11.19 5.98 -6.90
C GLU A 30 -10.52 4.79 -6.20
N LEU A 31 -9.61 5.06 -5.26
CA LEU A 31 -8.99 4.02 -4.45
C LEU A 31 -10.03 3.35 -3.54
N GLU A 32 -10.93 4.11 -2.93
CA GLU A 32 -11.98 3.56 -2.06
C GLU A 32 -12.91 2.59 -2.79
N GLN A 33 -13.27 2.91 -4.04
CA GLN A 33 -14.07 2.03 -4.90
C GLN A 33 -13.39 0.67 -5.15
N THR A 34 -12.06 0.63 -5.17
CA THR A 34 -11.32 -0.64 -5.31
C THR A 34 -11.38 -1.50 -4.05
N LYS A 35 -11.73 -0.93 -2.89
CA LYS A 35 -11.74 -1.61 -1.57
C LYS A 35 -10.44 -2.34 -1.23
N GLY A 36 -9.31 -1.90 -1.80
CA GLY A 36 -8.01 -2.53 -1.63
C GLY A 36 -7.70 -3.71 -2.54
N ASP A 37 -8.50 -3.91 -3.59
CA ASP A 37 -8.17 -4.87 -4.63
C ASP A 37 -6.98 -4.37 -5.46
N ALA A 38 -5.84 -5.05 -5.31
CA ALA A 38 -4.61 -4.70 -6.01
C ALA A 38 -4.76 -4.75 -7.54
N LYS A 39 -5.61 -5.62 -8.10
CA LYS A 39 -5.82 -5.67 -9.56
C LYS A 39 -6.62 -4.48 -10.05
N ALA A 40 -7.64 -4.06 -9.30
CA ALA A 40 -8.43 -2.88 -9.62
C ALA A 40 -7.56 -1.61 -9.56
N ILE A 41 -6.75 -1.46 -8.51
CA ILE A 41 -5.78 -0.36 -8.40
C ILE A 41 -4.78 -0.40 -9.57
N ALA A 42 -4.25 -1.58 -9.92
CA ALA A 42 -3.37 -1.73 -11.08
C ALA A 42 -4.04 -1.26 -12.39
N GLY A 43 -5.34 -1.53 -12.55
CA GLY A 43 -6.14 -1.05 -13.68
C GLY A 43 -6.18 0.48 -13.74
N LEU A 44 -6.51 1.14 -12.63
CA LEU A 44 -6.54 2.60 -12.54
C LEU A 44 -5.16 3.23 -12.82
N VAL A 45 -4.11 2.65 -12.23
CA VAL A 45 -2.72 3.06 -12.46
C VAL A 45 -2.35 2.91 -13.93
N GLN A 46 -2.69 1.79 -14.56
CA GLN A 46 -2.44 1.57 -15.97
C GLN A 46 -3.19 2.59 -16.84
N GLN A 47 -4.45 2.91 -16.52
CA GLN A 47 -5.24 3.88 -17.28
C GLN A 47 -4.73 5.33 -17.13
N LYS A 48 -4.32 5.76 -15.93
CA LYS A 48 -3.89 7.15 -15.68
C LYS A 48 -2.41 7.42 -15.93
N TYR A 49 -1.58 6.41 -15.76
CA TYR A 49 -0.11 6.52 -15.86
C TYR A 49 0.48 5.72 -17.01
N GLY A 50 -0.26 4.81 -17.65
CA GLY A 50 0.30 3.90 -18.65
C GLY A 50 1.29 2.89 -18.06
N GLU A 51 1.30 2.72 -16.74
CA GLU A 51 2.29 1.89 -16.05
C GLU A 51 1.94 0.39 -16.18
N LYS A 52 2.96 -0.43 -16.47
CA LYS A 52 2.80 -1.88 -16.57
C LYS A 52 2.48 -2.49 -15.20
N ARG A 53 1.63 -3.53 -15.20
CA ARG A 53 1.22 -4.25 -13.97
C ARG A 53 2.39 -4.73 -13.12
N GLU A 54 3.48 -5.17 -13.74
CA GLU A 54 4.70 -5.62 -13.04
C GLU A 54 5.33 -4.48 -12.21
N LYS A 55 5.48 -3.30 -12.82
CA LYS A 55 6.03 -2.12 -12.14
C LYS A 55 5.11 -1.63 -11.01
N PHE A 56 3.79 -1.71 -11.24
CA PHE A 56 2.81 -1.47 -10.19
C PHE A 56 2.99 -2.48 -9.02
N HIS A 57 3.09 -3.78 -9.30
CA HIS A 57 3.26 -4.80 -8.26
C HIS A 57 4.56 -4.60 -7.46
N ASP A 58 5.67 -4.24 -8.11
CA ASP A 58 6.94 -3.96 -7.42
C ASP A 58 6.82 -2.75 -6.48
N ARG A 59 6.24 -1.64 -6.95
CA ARG A 59 5.98 -0.47 -6.10
C ARG A 59 5.02 -0.79 -4.96
N TYR A 60 3.93 -1.49 -5.28
CA TYR A 60 2.91 -1.86 -4.30
C TYR A 60 3.49 -2.77 -3.21
N ALA A 61 4.31 -3.76 -3.59
CA ALA A 61 5.00 -4.63 -2.64
C ALA A 61 5.97 -3.83 -1.75
N LYS A 62 6.69 -2.85 -2.29
CA LYS A 62 7.54 -1.95 -1.49
C LYS A 62 6.74 -1.13 -0.48
N LEU A 63 5.56 -0.63 -0.85
CA LEU A 63 4.68 0.08 0.07
C LEU A 63 4.24 -0.82 1.22
N LEU A 64 3.79 -2.05 0.92
CA LEU A 64 3.40 -3.02 1.95
C LEU A 64 4.56 -3.33 2.90
N LYS A 65 5.76 -3.57 2.35
CA LYS A 65 6.96 -3.84 3.15
C LYS A 65 7.34 -2.67 4.04
N ASN A 66 7.24 -1.44 3.54
CA ASN A 66 7.51 -0.23 4.33
C ASN A 66 6.51 -0.08 5.48
N LEU A 67 5.24 -0.43 5.26
CA LEU A 67 4.20 -0.40 6.30
C LEU A 67 4.40 -1.47 7.38
N GLU A 68 4.91 -2.65 7.02
CA GLU A 68 5.30 -3.68 8.00
C GLU A 68 6.51 -3.24 8.83
N ASN A 69 7.57 -2.75 8.18
CA ASN A 69 8.81 -2.34 8.87
C ASN A 69 8.61 -1.13 9.80
N LYS A 70 7.67 -0.23 9.49
CA LYS A 70 7.41 0.96 10.32
C LYS A 70 6.84 0.60 11.70
N LYS A 71 6.20 -0.57 11.85
CA LYS A 71 5.73 -1.04 13.16
C LYS A 71 6.87 -1.57 14.03
N ASP A 72 7.80 -2.34 13.47
CA ASP A 72 8.91 -2.95 14.22
C ASP A 72 9.81 -1.91 14.90
N SER A 73 10.17 -0.84 14.19
CA SER A 73 11.08 0.18 14.71
C SER A 73 10.50 0.95 15.91
N VAL A 74 9.18 1.21 15.95
CA VAL A 74 8.56 1.92 17.09
C VAL A 74 8.49 1.02 18.31
N VAL A 75 8.21 -0.28 18.14
CA VAL A 75 8.19 -1.21 19.27
C VAL A 75 9.60 -1.41 19.81
N GLU A 76 10.61 -1.51 18.95
CA GLU A 76 12.02 -1.62 19.37
C GLU A 76 12.51 -0.37 20.11
N ASP A 77 12.23 0.82 19.61
CA ASP A 77 12.64 2.08 20.27
C ASP A 77 12.03 2.20 21.67
N VAL A 78 10.74 1.87 21.83
CA VAL A 78 10.07 1.87 23.14
C VAL A 78 10.65 0.80 24.06
N LYS A 79 10.93 -0.40 23.54
CA LYS A 79 11.51 -1.50 24.32
C LYS A 79 12.92 -1.19 24.79
N ASN A 80 13.69 -0.44 23.99
CA ASN A 80 15.04 -0.02 24.34
C ASN A 80 15.07 1.16 25.32
N LYS A 81 14.04 2.03 25.31
CA LYS A 81 13.91 3.15 26.25
C LYS A 81 13.44 2.75 27.66
N LEU A 82 12.79 1.59 27.78
CA LEU A 82 12.35 1.02 29.06
C LEU A 82 13.38 0.06 29.70
N ARG A 83 14.55 -0.11 29.07
CA ARG A 83 15.63 -0.97 29.57
C ARG A 83 16.68 -0.17 30.34
#